data_AF-A0A3D0NGG3-F1
#
_entry.id   AF-A0A3D0NGG3-F1
#
_cell.length_a   1.000
_cell.length_b   1.000
_cell.length_c   1.000
_cell.angle_alpha   90.00
_cell.angle_beta   90.00
_cell.angle_gamma   90.00
#
_symmetry.space_group_name_H-M   'P 1'
#
loop_
_entity.id
_entity.type
_entity.pdbx_description
1 polymer ?
#
loop_
_entity_poly.entity_id
_entity_poly.type
_entity_poly.pdbx_seq_one_letter_code
_entity_poly.pdbx_strand_id
1 'polypeptide(L)'
;YGGSLTWIVRRGNHWLCNFAKYGAVNSETFLVEFDNEFTEVRRWNYPSEVIEKLGTYSLSGGVWYRGRLLVTGHDAEEIYCLLIPKEGTELRFEGVIRVPFTGQGFALDVQGKGLVGISRAGREVIYLKQVGRFRR
;
A
#
# COMPACT_ATOMS: atom_id res chain seq x y z
N TYR A 1 6.82 17.92 -4.08
CA TYR A 1 6.91 16.51 -3.64
C TYR A 1 7.64 15.64 -4.65
N GLY A 2 7.28 15.68 -5.95
CA GLY A 2 7.95 14.88 -7.00
C GLY A 2 7.36 13.48 -7.08
N GLY A 3 6.68 13.14 -8.18
CA GLY A 3 5.87 11.93 -8.32
C GLY A 3 4.36 12.19 -8.29
N SER A 4 3.57 11.15 -8.60
CA SER A 4 2.10 11.18 -8.68
C SER A 4 1.49 10.68 -7.37
N LEU A 5 0.59 11.47 -6.77
CA LEU A 5 -0.18 11.03 -5.60
C LEU A 5 -1.22 9.99 -6.06
N THR A 6 -0.97 8.71 -5.74
CA THR A 6 -1.80 7.60 -6.23
C THR A 6 -2.87 7.16 -5.23
N TRP A 7 -2.61 7.33 -3.94
CA TRP A 7 -3.58 7.07 -2.88
C TRP A 7 -3.22 7.81 -1.59
N ILE A 8 -4.24 8.02 -0.76
CA ILE A 8 -4.17 8.64 0.55
C ILE A 8 -5.05 7.86 1.53
N VAL A 9 -4.53 7.56 2.72
CA VAL A 9 -5.26 6.83 3.77
C VAL A 9 -5.04 7.42 5.15
N ARG A 10 -5.99 7.20 6.07
CA ARG A 10 -5.89 7.68 7.45
C ARG A 10 -5.10 6.72 8.35
N ARG A 11 -4.23 7.28 9.18
CA ARG A 11 -3.56 6.62 10.31
C ARG A 11 -3.73 7.50 11.55
N GLY A 12 -4.76 7.22 12.34
CA GLY A 12 -5.12 8.10 13.46
C GLY A 12 -5.47 9.50 12.97
N ASN A 13 -4.77 10.52 13.47
CA ASN A 13 -4.92 11.93 13.08
C ASN A 13 -3.95 12.38 11.97
N HIS A 14 -3.31 11.44 11.28
CA HIS A 14 -2.39 11.72 10.17
C HIS A 14 -2.88 11.09 8.87
N TRP A 15 -2.39 11.65 7.77
CA TRP A 15 -2.58 11.12 6.42
C TRP A 15 -1.32 10.42 5.95
N LEU A 16 -1.46 9.22 5.42
CA LEU A 16 -0.40 8.53 4.68
C LEU A 16 -0.66 8.69 3.18
N CYS A 17 0.30 9.27 2.47
CA CYS A 17 0.19 9.62 1.06
C CYS A 17 1.32 8.96 0.26
N ASN A 18 0.98 8.21 -0.79
CA ASN A 18 1.97 7.58 -1.66
C ASN A 18 2.23 8.40 -2.92
N PHE A 19 3.50 8.76 -3.12
CA PHE A 19 3.97 9.46 -4.32
C PHE A 19 4.73 8.49 -5.21
N ALA A 20 4.02 8.01 -6.22
CA ALA A 20 4.52 7.11 -7.24
C ALA A 20 5.51 7.82 -8.18
N LYS A 21 6.64 7.18 -8.44
CA LYS A 21 7.50 7.47 -9.59
C LYS A 21 7.44 6.30 -10.56
N TYR A 22 7.79 6.55 -11.83
CA TYR A 22 7.59 5.58 -12.92
C TYR A 22 8.86 5.40 -13.74
N GLY A 23 8.93 4.28 -14.47
CA GLY A 23 10.07 3.99 -15.34
C GLY A 23 11.37 3.77 -14.56
N ALA A 24 12.47 4.34 -15.05
CA ALA A 24 13.80 4.16 -14.47
C ALA A 24 13.96 4.67 -13.03
N VAL A 25 13.05 5.55 -12.59
CA VAL A 25 13.07 6.16 -11.25
C VAL A 25 11.99 5.59 -10.32
N ASN A 26 11.39 4.44 -10.65
CA ASN A 26 10.36 3.82 -9.82
C ASN A 26 10.83 3.52 -8.38
N SER A 27 12.10 3.19 -8.20
CA SER A 27 12.73 2.98 -6.90
C SER A 27 12.72 4.21 -5.99
N GLU A 28 12.52 5.40 -6.56
CA GLU A 28 12.35 6.64 -5.80
C GLU A 28 10.88 6.91 -5.41
N THR A 29 9.97 5.93 -5.56
CA THR A 29 8.62 6.00 -4.98
C THR A 29 8.71 6.09 -3.46
N PHE A 30 7.92 6.97 -2.84
CA PHE A 30 7.99 7.19 -1.39
C PHE A 30 6.61 7.41 -0.76
N LEU A 31 6.55 7.16 0.56
CA LEU A 31 5.41 7.42 1.41
C LEU A 31 5.68 8.67 2.26
N VAL A 32 4.69 9.55 2.37
CA VAL A 32 4.73 10.71 3.26
C VAL A 32 3.62 10.59 4.30
N GLU A 33 3.94 10.90 5.55
CA GLU A 33 2.97 11.18 6.60
C GLU A 33 2.78 12.69 6.72
N PHE A 34 1.53 13.13 6.62
CA PHE A 34 1.12 14.51 6.80
C PHE A 34 0.23 14.67 8.04
N ASP A 35 0.26 15.83 8.67
CA ASP A 35 -0.76 16.24 9.64
C ASP A 35 -2.08 16.62 8.96
N ASN A 36 -3.07 17.10 9.73
CA ASN A 36 -4.40 17.41 9.20
C ASN A 36 -4.40 18.64 8.27
N GLU A 37 -3.38 19.47 8.37
CA GLU A 37 -3.14 20.68 7.60
C GLU A 37 -2.30 20.40 6.35
N PHE A 38 -1.96 19.14 6.08
CA PHE A 38 -1.09 18.71 4.99
C PHE A 38 0.36 19.22 5.08
N THR A 39 0.87 19.40 6.30
CA THR A 39 2.29 19.63 6.58
C THR A 39 3.03 18.31 6.66
N GLU A 40 4.15 18.17 5.95
CA GLU A 40 4.95 16.94 5.93
C GLU A 40 5.58 16.70 7.31
N VAL A 41 5.19 15.60 7.96
CA VAL A 41 5.70 15.17 9.27
C VAL A 41 6.91 14.27 9.10
N ARG A 42 6.80 13.28 8.20
CA ARG A 42 7.87 12.31 7.94
C ARG A 42 7.71 11.66 6.57
N ARG A 43 8.82 11.12 6.05
CA ARG A 43 8.88 10.40 4.78
C ARG A 43 9.61 9.07 4.92
N TRP A 44 9.19 8.08 4.13
CA TRP A 44 9.86 6.80 4.00
C TRP A 44 9.99 6.35 2.54
N ASN A 45 11.09 5.67 2.25
CA ASN A 45 11.30 4.90 1.03
C ASN A 45 10.73 3.48 1.19
N TYR A 46 10.37 2.87 0.07
CA TYR A 46 10.02 1.45 0.05
C TYR A 46 11.29 0.59 -0.01
N PRO A 47 11.28 -0.57 0.65
CA PRO A 47 12.41 -1.49 0.62
C PRO A 47 12.54 -2.16 -0.76
N SER A 48 13.75 -2.58 -1.14
CA SER A 48 14.02 -3.11 -2.48
C SER A 48 13.18 -4.35 -2.79
N GLU A 49 12.86 -5.18 -1.79
CA GLU A 49 12.03 -6.38 -1.92
C GLU A 49 10.62 -6.07 -2.45
N VAL A 50 10.10 -4.87 -2.20
CA VAL A 50 8.81 -4.43 -2.74
C VAL A 50 9.00 -3.79 -4.12
N ILE A 51 9.99 -2.91 -4.29
CA ILE A 51 10.25 -2.24 -5.56
C ILE A 51 10.55 -3.25 -6.68
N GLU A 52 11.38 -4.26 -6.41
CA GLU A 52 11.73 -5.31 -7.38
C GLU A 52 10.51 -6.08 -7.88
N LYS A 53 9.52 -6.30 -7.00
CA LYS A 53 8.26 -6.98 -7.37
C LYS A 53 7.33 -6.11 -8.21
N LEU A 54 7.47 -4.79 -8.17
CA LEU A 54 6.66 -3.87 -8.96
C LEU A 54 7.24 -3.65 -10.38
N GLY A 55 8.54 -3.92 -10.57
CA GLY A 55 9.22 -3.72 -11.85
C GLY A 55 9.16 -2.26 -12.30
N THR A 56 8.53 -1.99 -13.45
CA THR A 56 8.32 -0.63 -13.97
C THR A 56 7.00 0.01 -13.53
N TYR A 57 6.12 -0.75 -12.88
CA TYR A 57 4.82 -0.30 -12.39
C TYR A 57 4.95 0.27 -10.97
N SER A 58 3.94 1.04 -10.54
CA SER A 58 3.96 1.65 -9.22
C SER A 58 2.89 1.08 -8.28
N LEU A 59 3.00 1.44 -7.00
CA LEU A 59 2.03 1.12 -5.97
C LEU A 59 0.71 1.84 -6.25
N SER A 60 -0.33 1.04 -6.38
CA SER A 60 -1.57 1.43 -7.03
C SER A 60 -2.71 1.55 -6.03
N GLY A 61 -2.70 0.75 -4.96
CA GLY A 61 -3.60 0.93 -3.83
C GLY A 61 -2.85 0.87 -2.50
N GLY A 62 -3.45 1.48 -1.49
CA GLY A 62 -2.93 1.48 -0.13
C GLY A 62 -4.06 1.48 0.88
N VAL A 63 -3.90 0.74 1.97
CA VAL A 63 -4.82 0.68 3.11
C VAL A 63 -4.02 0.58 4.40
N TRP A 64 -4.44 1.33 5.43
CA TRP A 64 -3.92 1.15 6.78
C TRP A 64 -4.79 0.15 7.55
N TYR A 65 -4.20 -0.97 7.98
CA TYR A 65 -4.91 -2.04 8.66
C TYR A 65 -4.11 -2.60 9.84
N ARG A 66 -4.69 -2.56 11.04
CA ARG A 66 -4.13 -3.16 12.27
C ARG A 66 -2.64 -2.86 12.50
N GLY A 67 -2.24 -1.61 12.30
CA GLY A 67 -0.85 -1.18 12.51
C GLY A 67 0.10 -1.58 11.39
N ARG A 68 -0.42 -1.92 10.20
CA ARG A 68 0.33 -2.22 8.99
C ARG A 68 -0.17 -1.40 7.83
N LEU A 69 0.77 -1.06 6.96
CA LEU A 69 0.47 -0.52 5.65
C LEU A 69 0.38 -1.70 4.68
N LEU A 70 -0.79 -1.88 4.08
CA LEU A 70 -1.04 -2.87 3.04
C LEU A 70 -1.06 -2.14 1.71
N VAL A 71 -0.24 -2.58 0.75
CA VAL A 71 -0.18 -1.96 -0.58
C VAL A 71 -0.26 -3.00 -1.68
N THR A 72 -0.80 -2.61 -2.83
CA THR A 72 -0.92 -3.45 -4.02
C THR A 72 -0.15 -2.85 -5.19
N GLY A 73 0.41 -3.72 -6.02
CA GLY A 73 0.83 -3.34 -7.38
C GLY A 73 -0.37 -3.23 -8.31
N HIS A 74 -0.11 -3.09 -9.62
CA HIS A 74 -1.19 -2.97 -10.61
C HIS A 74 -1.82 -4.33 -10.96
N ASP A 75 -1.01 -5.34 -11.28
CA ASP A 75 -1.48 -6.57 -11.91
C ASP A 75 -1.34 -7.84 -11.05
N ALA A 76 -0.52 -7.79 -10.00
CA ALA A 76 -0.30 -8.96 -9.15
C ALA A 76 -1.48 -9.18 -8.20
N GLU A 77 -1.88 -10.44 -8.06
CA GLU A 77 -2.83 -10.95 -7.04
C GLU A 77 -2.18 -11.00 -5.64
N GLU A 78 -1.48 -9.92 -5.29
CA GLU A 78 -0.61 -9.83 -4.13
C GLU A 78 -0.81 -8.49 -3.39
N ILE A 79 -0.92 -8.59 -2.06
CA ILE A 79 -0.80 -7.46 -1.13
C ILE A 79 0.56 -7.57 -0.44
N TYR A 80 1.34 -6.49 -0.50
CA TYR A 80 2.59 -6.34 0.23
C TYR A 80 2.31 -5.71 1.59
N CYS A 81 2.76 -6.37 2.66
CA CYS A 81 2.61 -5.89 4.01
C CYS A 81 3.88 -5.16 4.46
N LEU A 82 3.69 -3.93 4.92
CA LEU A 82 4.75 -3.04 5.36
C LEU A 82 4.51 -2.57 6.79
N LEU A 83 5.58 -2.44 7.54
CA LEU A 83 5.61 -1.77 8.84
C LEU A 83 6.30 -0.42 8.72
N ILE A 84 5.64 0.62 9.24
CA ILE A 84 6.26 1.93 9.45
C ILE A 84 7.12 1.84 10.71
N PRO A 85 8.45 1.98 10.63
CA PRO A 85 9.31 1.88 11.80
C PRO A 85 9.15 3.09 12.72
N LYS A 86 9.54 2.92 13.99
CA LYS A 86 9.59 4.04 14.94
C LYS A 86 10.66 5.08 14.56
N GLU A 87 11.77 4.61 14.01
CA GLU A 87 12.95 5.39 13.63
C GLU A 87 13.43 4.97 12.23
N GLY A 88 14.17 5.86 11.56
CA GLY A 88 14.63 5.65 10.19
C GLY A 88 13.64 6.08 9.11
N THR A 89 14.07 5.94 7.86
CA THR A 89 13.40 6.46 6.65
C THR A 89 13.07 5.37 5.64
N GLU A 90 13.07 4.10 6.04
CA GLU A 90 12.75 2.98 5.17
C GLU A 90 11.62 2.14 5.77
N LEU A 91 10.63 1.78 4.97
CA LEU A 91 9.56 0.88 5.41
C LEU A 91 10.09 -0.54 5.53
N ARG A 92 9.65 -1.28 6.54
CA ARG A 92 10.05 -2.68 6.70
C ARG A 92 9.05 -3.60 6.02
N PHE A 93 9.54 -4.41 5.07
CA PHE A 93 8.74 -5.46 4.46
C PHE A 93 8.50 -6.61 5.44
N GLU A 94 7.24 -7.01 5.61
CA GLU A 94 6.86 -8.14 6.49
C GLU A 94 6.35 -9.37 5.73
N GLY A 95 6.13 -9.26 4.42
CA GLY A 95 5.76 -10.38 3.56
C GLY A 95 4.59 -10.08 2.62
N VAL A 96 4.15 -11.14 1.93
CA VAL A 96 3.09 -11.08 0.90
C VAL A 96 1.85 -11.84 1.34
N ILE A 97 0.68 -11.30 1.02
CA ILE A 97 -0.62 -11.98 1.12
C ILE A 97 -1.17 -12.15 -0.30
N ARG A 98 -1.46 -13.38 -0.70
CA ARG A 98 -2.17 -13.65 -1.96
C ARG A 98 -3.65 -13.31 -1.82
N VAL A 99 -4.19 -12.65 -2.82
CA VAL A 99 -5.58 -12.20 -2.87
C VAL A 99 -6.19 -12.44 -4.25
N PRO A 100 -7.48 -12.78 -4.35
CA PRO A 100 -8.13 -13.09 -5.64
C PRO A 100 -8.53 -11.83 -6.43
N PHE A 101 -7.77 -10.73 -6.28
CA PHE A 101 -8.02 -9.46 -6.96
C PHE A 101 -6.72 -8.70 -7.17
N THR A 102 -6.74 -7.68 -8.03
CA THR A 102 -5.56 -6.91 -8.42
C THR A 102 -5.77 -5.40 -8.23
N GLY A 103 -4.67 -4.65 -8.25
CA GLY A 103 -4.71 -3.21 -8.54
C GLY A 103 -5.24 -2.30 -7.44
N GLN A 104 -5.75 -1.14 -7.88
CA GLN A 104 -6.10 0.03 -7.06
C GLN A 104 -7.39 -0.15 -6.24
N GLY A 105 -8.29 -1.02 -6.70
CA GLY A 105 -9.65 -1.11 -6.19
C GLY A 105 -9.77 -2.03 -4.98
N PHE A 106 -9.09 -1.71 -3.87
CA PHE A 106 -9.29 -2.42 -2.61
C PHE A 106 -9.42 -1.47 -1.41
N ALA A 107 -10.18 -1.89 -0.42
CA ALA A 107 -10.46 -1.12 0.80
C ALA A 107 -10.64 -2.06 1.99
N LEU A 108 -10.76 -1.48 3.20
CA LEU A 108 -11.30 -2.20 4.34
C LEU A 108 -12.77 -2.52 4.11
N ASP A 109 -13.20 -3.72 4.50
CA ASP A 109 -14.62 -4.07 4.57
C ASP A 109 -15.37 -3.11 5.52
N VAL A 110 -16.68 -2.94 5.33
CA VAL A 110 -17.55 -2.02 6.08
C VAL A 110 -17.53 -2.27 7.60
N GLN A 111 -17.22 -3.50 8.03
CA GLN A 111 -17.07 -3.83 9.45
C GLN A 111 -15.63 -3.66 9.98
N GLY A 112 -14.68 -3.28 9.13
CA GLY A 112 -13.25 -3.13 9.48
C GLY A 112 -12.54 -4.44 9.84
N LYS A 113 -13.16 -5.59 9.55
CA LYS A 113 -12.65 -6.92 9.92
C LYS A 113 -11.96 -7.65 8.77
N GLY A 114 -12.15 -7.16 7.55
CA GLY A 114 -11.69 -7.78 6.32
C GLY A 114 -11.28 -6.75 5.27
N LEU A 115 -11.03 -7.24 4.06
CA LEU A 115 -10.78 -6.42 2.89
C LEU A 115 -11.90 -6.64 1.88
N VAL A 116 -12.19 -5.61 1.10
CA VAL A 116 -12.99 -5.70 -0.11
C VAL A 116 -12.09 -5.34 -1.29
N GLY A 117 -12.18 -6.10 -2.38
CA GLY A 117 -11.42 -5.86 -3.60
C GLY A 117 -12.29 -6.03 -4.84
N ILE A 118 -11.88 -5.43 -5.95
CA ILE A 118 -12.56 -5.55 -7.24
C ILE A 118 -11.77 -6.47 -8.15
N SER A 119 -12.40 -7.56 -8.61
CA SER A 119 -11.87 -8.36 -9.71
C SER A 119 -12.50 -7.87 -11.02
N ARG A 120 -11.71 -7.14 -11.83
CA ARG A 120 -12.18 -6.62 -13.12
C ARG A 120 -12.44 -7.74 -14.12
N ALA A 121 -11.58 -8.77 -14.13
CA ALA A 121 -11.71 -9.92 -15.01
C ALA A 121 -13.00 -10.72 -14.70
N GLY A 122 -13.29 -10.92 -13.40
CA GLY A 122 -14.50 -11.61 -12.93
C GLY A 122 -15.75 -10.72 -12.89
N ARG A 123 -15.61 -9.39 -13.06
CA ARG A 123 -16.68 -8.39 -12.90
C ARG A 123 -17.38 -8.49 -11.54
N GLU A 124 -16.61 -8.72 -10.50
CA GLU A 124 -17.11 -9.04 -9.17
C GLU A 124 -16.44 -8.20 -8.07
N VAL A 125 -17.16 -8.08 -6.95
CA VAL A 125 -16.65 -7.50 -5.70
C VAL A 125 -16.41 -8.64 -4.72
N ILE A 126 -15.15 -8.78 -4.28
CA ILE A 126 -14.72 -9.90 -3.45
C ILE A 126 -14.47 -9.42 -2.02
N TYR A 127 -15.07 -10.11 -1.06
CA TYR A 127 -14.91 -9.85 0.37
C TYR A 127 -14.00 -10.91 1.01
N LEU A 128 -12.86 -10.47 1.53
CA LEU A 128 -11.96 -11.28 2.33
C LEU A 128 -12.25 -11.05 3.82
N LYS A 129 -12.99 -11.98 4.43
CA LYS A 129 -13.37 -11.91 5.85
C LYS A 129 -12.19 -11.90 6.83
N GLN A 130 -11.04 -12.44 6.41
CA GLN A 130 -9.82 -12.43 7.19
C GLN A 130 -8.62 -12.27 6.25
N VAL A 131 -7.78 -11.28 6.56
CA VAL A 131 -6.47 -11.15 5.92
C VAL A 131 -5.59 -12.28 6.48
N GLY A 132 -5.16 -13.20 5.60
CA GLY A 132 -4.39 -14.39 5.99
C GLY A 132 -3.11 -14.05 6.77
N ARG A 133 -2.55 -15.06 7.47
CA ARG A 133 -1.26 -14.92 8.15
C ARG A 133 -0.15 -14.69 7.11
N PHE A 134 0.71 -13.71 7.37
CA PHE A 134 1.89 -13.42 6.56
C PHE A 134 2.75 -14.68 6.43
N ARG A 135 3.07 -15.09 5.19
CA ARG A 135 4.17 -16.03 4.97
C ARG A 135 5.46 -15.23 5.12
N ARG A 136 6.30 -15.64 6.08
CA ARG A 136 7.70 -15.22 6.17
C ARG A 136 8.49 -15.84 5.03
#